data_AF-A0A966TFP1-F1
#
_entry.id   AF-A0A966TFP1-F1
#
_cell.length_a   1.000
_cell.length_b   1.000
_cell.length_c   1.000
_cell.angle_alpha   90.00
_cell.angle_beta   90.00
_cell.angle_gamma   90.00
#
_symmetry.space_group_name_H-M   'P 1'
#
loop_
_entity.id
_entity.type
_entity.pdbx_description
1 polymer ?
#
loop_
_entity_poly.entity_id
_entity_poly.type
_entity_poly.pdbx_seq_one_letter_code
_entity_poly.pdbx_strand_id
1 'polypeptide(L)'
;QLQFAVLIKGFTFERALMQEHFNENYLESDKYPKAEFKGAITNNSAVNYAKDGDYTVTVKGKLTMHGETRDVESSGKISVKGGKISASANFNAVLGDYKVAVPALVSDKVSKTAKITVACTLEPLKS
;
A
#
# COMPACT_ATOMS: atom_id res chain seq x y z
N GLN A 1 -10.74 -7.72 -9.63
CA GLN A 1 -9.97 -7.81 -8.37
C GLN A 1 -8.67 -7.03 -8.56
N LEU A 2 -8.11 -6.52 -7.46
CA LEU A 2 -6.83 -5.81 -7.41
C LEU A 2 -5.84 -6.63 -6.60
N GLN A 3 -4.62 -6.75 -7.08
CA GLN A 3 -3.52 -7.34 -6.33
C GLN A 3 -2.27 -6.49 -6.51
N PHE A 4 -1.64 -6.14 -5.40
CA PHE A 4 -0.34 -5.47 -5.37
C PHE A 4 0.62 -6.31 -4.54
N ALA A 5 1.88 -6.33 -4.96
CA ALA A 5 2.95 -6.93 -4.21
C ALA A 5 4.18 -6.04 -4.33
N VAL A 6 4.86 -5.84 -3.20
CA VAL A 6 6.09 -5.07 -3.14
C VAL A 6 7.15 -5.87 -2.40
N LEU A 7 8.38 -5.82 -2.91
CA LEU A 7 9.52 -6.37 -2.20
C LEU A 7 9.93 -5.38 -1.11
N ILE A 8 10.09 -5.85 0.12
CA ILE A 8 10.51 -5.01 1.25
C ILE A 8 11.91 -4.44 1.00
N LYS A 9 12.81 -5.24 0.42
CA LYS A 9 14.15 -4.79 -0.01
C LYS A 9 14.13 -3.84 -1.23
N GLY A 10 12.95 -3.58 -1.80
CA GLY A 10 12.77 -2.61 -2.89
C GLY A 10 12.60 -1.16 -2.42
N PHE A 11 12.42 -0.93 -1.11
CA PHE A 11 12.34 0.43 -0.56
C PHE A 11 13.73 1.08 -0.50
N THR A 12 13.80 2.33 -0.94
CA THR A 12 15.01 3.16 -0.91
C THR A 12 14.95 4.18 0.22
N PHE A 13 16.05 4.35 0.95
CA PHE A 13 16.15 5.32 2.03
C PHE A 13 17.35 6.23 1.80
N GLU A 14 17.25 7.48 2.29
CA GLU A 14 18.34 8.47 2.16
C GLU A 14 19.64 8.02 2.88
N ARG A 15 19.52 7.21 3.93
CA ARG A 15 20.65 6.73 4.72
C ARG A 15 20.64 5.21 4.77
N ALA A 16 21.77 4.59 4.43
CA ALA A 16 21.94 3.15 4.44
C ALA A 16 21.57 2.51 5.79
N LEU A 17 21.97 3.13 6.91
CA LEU A 17 21.65 2.63 8.26
C LEU A 17 20.13 2.58 8.54
N MET A 18 19.34 3.51 8.00
CA MET A 18 17.88 3.45 8.14
C MET A 18 17.30 2.27 7.37
N GLN A 19 17.82 2.03 6.16
CA GLN A 19 17.44 0.88 5.34
C GLN A 19 17.81 -0.44 6.01
N GLU A 20 19.00 -0.53 6.62
CA GLU A 20 19.45 -1.69 7.38
C GLU A 20 18.49 -1.97 8.55
N HIS A 21 18.21 -0.97 9.39
CA HIS A 21 17.26 -1.14 10.50
C HIS A 21 15.83 -1.48 10.03
N PHE A 22 15.37 -0.87 8.94
CA PHE A 22 14.09 -1.21 8.33
C PHE A 22 14.02 -2.67 7.92
N ASN A 23 15.06 -3.17 7.26
CA ASN A 23 15.08 -4.53 6.73
C ASN A 23 15.33 -5.59 7.79
N GLU A 24 16.19 -5.32 8.77
CA GLU A 24 16.62 -6.32 9.76
C GLU A 24 15.78 -6.26 11.05
N ASN A 25 15.59 -5.07 11.62
CA ASN A 25 15.00 -4.92 12.95
C ASN A 25 13.49 -4.73 12.94
N TYR A 26 12.92 -4.21 11.83
CA TYR A 26 11.50 -3.89 11.75
C TYR A 26 10.71 -4.86 10.88
N LEU A 27 11.09 -5.01 9.61
CA LEU A 27 10.31 -5.79 8.64
C LEU A 27 10.86 -7.20 8.42
N GLU A 28 11.96 -7.58 9.07
CA GLU A 28 12.61 -8.90 8.97
C GLU A 28 12.62 -9.43 7.53
N SER A 29 13.09 -8.59 6.59
CA SER A 29 12.87 -8.75 5.14
C SER A 29 13.48 -10.02 4.54
N ASP A 30 14.43 -10.68 5.20
CA ASP A 30 14.91 -12.01 4.78
C ASP A 30 13.88 -13.11 5.07
N LYS A 31 13.07 -12.94 6.12
CA LYS A 31 12.00 -13.85 6.52
C LYS A 31 10.67 -13.49 5.84
N TYR A 32 10.38 -12.20 5.72
CA TYR A 32 9.16 -11.66 5.08
C TYR A 32 9.53 -10.72 3.92
N PRO A 33 10.01 -11.27 2.79
CA PRO A 33 10.57 -10.45 1.70
C PRO A 33 9.55 -9.60 0.95
N LYS A 34 8.25 -9.84 1.18
CA LYS A 34 7.17 -9.26 0.39
C LYS A 34 6.01 -8.85 1.27
N ALA A 35 5.46 -7.66 1.00
CA ALA A 35 4.12 -7.27 1.43
C ALA A 35 3.14 -7.40 0.26
N GLU A 36 1.92 -7.84 0.54
CA GLU A 36 0.88 -8.04 -0.48
C GLU A 36 -0.42 -7.37 -0.07
N PHE A 37 -1.10 -6.78 -1.04
CA PHE A 37 -2.49 -6.36 -0.91
C PHE A 37 -3.35 -7.14 -1.91
N LYS A 38 -4.46 -7.71 -1.46
CA LYS A 38 -5.48 -8.35 -2.30
C LYS A 38 -6.85 -7.80 -1.97
N GLY A 39 -7.52 -7.19 -2.94
CA GLY A 39 -8.79 -6.52 -2.67
C GLY A 39 -9.61 -6.21 -3.90
N ALA A 40 -10.61 -5.35 -3.71
CA ALA A 40 -11.48 -4.87 -4.77
C ALA A 40 -12.00 -3.47 -4.45
N ILE A 41 -12.35 -2.75 -5.51
CA ILE A 41 -13.16 -1.55 -5.41
C ILE A 41 -14.61 -1.98 -5.23
N THR A 42 -15.22 -1.63 -4.10
CA THR A 42 -16.58 -2.09 -3.75
C THR A 42 -17.66 -1.34 -4.52
N ASN A 43 -17.42 -0.09 -4.88
CA ASN A 43 -18.33 0.76 -5.65
C ASN A 43 -17.86 0.97 -7.10
N ASN A 44 -17.22 -0.04 -7.71
CA ASN A 44 -16.62 0.09 -9.04
C ASN A 44 -17.65 0.42 -10.13
N SER A 45 -18.90 -0.04 -9.98
CA SER A 45 -20.00 0.25 -10.89
C SER A 45 -20.36 1.73 -10.98
N ALA A 46 -19.96 2.55 -10.00
CA ALA A 46 -20.18 3.99 -10.00
C ALA A 46 -19.12 4.75 -10.84
N VAL A 47 -18.08 4.06 -11.33
CA VAL A 47 -16.99 4.67 -12.11
C VAL A 47 -17.32 4.57 -13.59
N ASN A 48 -17.42 5.72 -14.26
CA ASN A 48 -17.59 5.77 -15.70
C ASN A 48 -16.23 5.93 -16.40
N TYR A 49 -15.65 4.80 -16.82
CA TYR A 49 -14.35 4.75 -17.49
C TYR A 49 -14.33 5.37 -18.89
N ALA A 50 -15.49 5.65 -19.49
CA ALA A 50 -15.60 6.29 -20.80
C ALA A 50 -15.72 7.82 -20.71
N LYS A 51 -15.87 8.37 -19.50
CA LYS A 51 -16.06 9.80 -19.28
C LYS A 51 -14.94 10.35 -18.42
N ASP A 52 -14.28 11.38 -18.94
CA ASP A 52 -13.29 12.14 -18.19
C ASP A 52 -13.89 12.67 -16.88
N GLY A 53 -13.15 12.50 -15.78
CA GLY A 53 -13.60 12.86 -14.45
C GLY A 53 -12.82 12.17 -13.34
N ASP A 54 -13.02 12.67 -12.12
CA ASP A 54 -12.51 12.09 -10.88
C ASP A 54 -13.65 11.37 -10.15
N TYR A 55 -13.41 10.10 -9.83
CA TYR A 55 -14.38 9.21 -9.19
C TYR A 55 -13.81 8.74 -7.85
N THR A 56 -14.49 9.08 -6.75
CA THR A 56 -14.16 8.55 -5.43
C THR A 56 -14.60 7.09 -5.32
N VAL A 57 -13.69 6.25 -4.87
CA VAL A 57 -13.91 4.80 -4.76
C VAL A 57 -13.57 4.30 -3.37
N THR A 58 -14.27 3.26 -2.91
CA THR A 58 -13.94 2.55 -1.68
C THR A 58 -13.23 1.25 -2.03
N VAL A 59 -12.04 1.05 -1.46
CA VAL A 59 -11.22 -0.14 -1.65
C VAL A 59 -11.25 -0.94 -0.36
N LYS A 60 -11.66 -2.22 -0.47
CA LYS A 60 -11.58 -3.18 0.65
C LYS A 60 -10.70 -4.35 0.26
N GLY A 61 -9.91 -4.85 1.18
CA GLY A 61 -9.03 -5.98 0.92
C GLY A 61 -8.26 -6.45 2.13
N LYS A 62 -7.38 -7.40 1.89
CA LYS A 62 -6.44 -7.96 2.86
C LYS A 62 -5.05 -7.41 2.57
N LEU A 63 -4.46 -6.75 3.56
CA LEU A 63 -3.05 -6.37 3.56
C LEU A 63 -2.27 -7.40 4.38
N THR A 64 -1.27 -8.02 3.76
CA THR A 64 -0.31 -8.91 4.39
C THR A 64 1.03 -8.21 4.48
N MET A 65 1.54 -8.05 5.69
CA MET A 65 2.84 -7.45 5.97
C MET A 65 3.45 -8.15 7.18
N HIS A 66 4.75 -8.45 7.14
CA HIS A 66 5.46 -9.07 8.26
C HIS A 66 4.81 -10.39 8.77
N GLY A 67 4.30 -11.19 7.82
CA GLY A 67 3.63 -12.47 8.11
C GLY A 67 2.18 -12.35 8.62
N GLU A 68 1.72 -11.14 8.95
CA GLU A 68 0.37 -10.89 9.48
C GLU A 68 -0.55 -10.35 8.40
N THR A 69 -1.81 -10.83 8.40
CA THR A 69 -2.83 -10.39 7.44
C THR A 69 -3.96 -9.68 8.16
N ARG A 70 -4.31 -8.48 7.70
CA ARG A 70 -5.41 -7.66 8.24
C ARG A 70 -6.36 -7.23 7.14
N ASP A 71 -7.64 -7.17 7.48
CA ASP A 71 -8.63 -6.51 6.63
C ASP A 71 -8.43 -5.00 6.73
N VAL A 72 -8.36 -4.35 5.57
CA VAL A 72 -8.18 -2.90 5.45
C VAL A 72 -9.22 -2.33 4.50
N GLU A 73 -9.64 -1.11 4.81
CA GLU A 73 -10.56 -0.33 4.00
C GLU A 73 -10.00 1.07 3.84
N SER A 74 -10.05 1.61 2.62
CA SER A 74 -9.63 2.97 2.35
C SER A 74 -10.42 3.61 1.22
N SER A 75 -10.51 4.93 1.26
CA SER A 75 -10.97 5.75 0.14
C SER A 75 -9.83 5.95 -0.86
N GLY A 76 -10.14 5.74 -2.12
CA GLY A 76 -9.27 6.00 -3.26
C GLY A 76 -9.94 6.90 -4.28
N LYS A 77 -9.19 7.26 -5.31
CA LYS A 77 -9.65 8.06 -6.44
C LYS A 77 -9.23 7.43 -7.74
N ILE A 78 -10.17 7.26 -8.66
CA ILE A 78 -9.91 6.96 -10.06
C ILE A 78 -10.08 8.24 -10.86
N SER A 79 -9.09 8.59 -11.67
CA SER A 79 -9.14 9.71 -12.60
C SER A 79 -9.11 9.18 -14.02
N VAL A 80 -10.09 9.57 -14.82
CA VAL A 80 -10.16 9.31 -16.27
C VAL A 80 -9.86 10.63 -16.96
N LYS A 81 -8.85 10.66 -17.84
CA LYS A 81 -8.49 11.86 -18.59
C LYS A 81 -7.95 11.50 -19.96
N GLY A 82 -8.67 11.89 -21.02
CA GLY A 82 -8.31 11.58 -22.40
C GLY A 82 -8.12 10.08 -22.64
N GLY A 83 -9.00 9.26 -22.05
CA GLY A 83 -8.92 7.79 -22.12
C GLY A 83 -7.81 7.15 -21.28
N LYS A 84 -6.99 7.93 -20.56
CA LYS A 84 -6.00 7.41 -19.60
C LYS A 84 -6.63 7.29 -18.22
N ILE A 85 -6.41 6.17 -17.56
CA ILE A 85 -6.93 5.90 -16.23
C ILE A 85 -5.76 5.96 -15.24
N SER A 86 -5.93 6.70 -14.15
CA SER A 86 -5.02 6.64 -13.01
C SER A 86 -5.80 6.35 -11.74
N ALA A 87 -5.16 5.65 -10.80
CA ALA A 87 -5.74 5.34 -9.50
C ALA A 87 -4.79 5.79 -8.39
N SER A 88 -5.37 6.28 -7.30
CA SER A 88 -4.63 6.65 -6.10
C SER A 88 -5.38 6.25 -4.85
N ALA A 89 -4.66 5.90 -3.79
CA ALA A 89 -5.22 5.56 -2.49
C ALA A 89 -4.21 5.83 -1.38
N ASN A 90 -4.69 6.03 -0.16
CA ASN A 90 -3.84 6.17 1.02
C ASN A 90 -4.27 5.16 2.08
N PHE A 91 -3.35 4.32 2.53
CA PHE A 91 -3.58 3.38 3.62
C PHE A 91 -2.78 3.82 4.84
N ASN A 92 -3.36 3.66 6.01
CA ASN A 92 -2.66 3.83 7.28
C ASN A 92 -2.58 2.45 7.93
N ALA A 93 -1.37 1.93 8.10
CA ALA A 93 -1.13 0.64 8.74
C ALA A 93 -0.47 0.88 10.10
N VAL A 94 -1.13 0.46 11.19
CA VAL A 94 -0.53 0.48 12.53
C VAL A 94 0.49 -0.66 12.60
N LEU A 95 1.77 -0.34 12.82
CA LEU A 95 2.87 -1.32 12.75
C LEU A 95 2.68 -2.49 13.74
N GLY A 96 2.16 -2.20 14.94
CA GLY A 96 1.88 -3.21 15.95
C GLY A 96 0.86 -4.28 15.52
N ASP A 97 -0.12 -3.93 14.68
CA ASP A 97 -1.11 -4.89 14.18
C ASP A 97 -0.48 -5.96 13.28
N TYR A 98 0.68 -5.65 12.70
CA TYR A 98 1.47 -6.55 11.85
C TYR A 98 2.67 -7.14 12.61
N LYS A 99 2.70 -7.03 13.94
CA LYS A 99 3.81 -7.50 14.79
C LYS A 99 5.17 -6.88 14.43
N VAL A 100 5.17 -5.70 13.82
CA VAL A 100 6.38 -4.91 13.60
C VAL A 100 6.71 -4.17 14.89
N ALA A 101 7.75 -4.60 15.58
CA ALA A 101 8.16 -4.02 16.84
C ALA A 101 9.04 -2.78 16.63
N VAL A 102 8.68 -1.66 17.26
CA VAL A 102 9.53 -0.46 17.32
C VAL A 102 10.15 -0.38 18.72
N PRO A 103 11.49 -0.43 18.85
CA PRO A 103 12.16 -0.33 20.15
C PRO A 103 11.80 0.96 20.88
N ALA A 104 11.58 0.88 22.19
CA ALA A 104 11.18 2.01 23.02
C ALA A 104 12.17 3.19 22.97
N LEU A 105 13.46 2.92 22.80
CA LEU A 105 14.52 3.94 22.68
C LEU A 105 14.33 4.89 21.50
N VAL A 106 13.57 4.49 20.48
CA VAL A 106 13.32 5.27 19.26
C VAL A 106 11.84 5.52 19.00
N SER A 107 10.95 5.16 19.92
CA SER A 107 9.49 5.30 19.72
C SER A 107 9.04 6.74 19.52
N ASP A 108 9.79 7.71 20.03
CA ASP A 108 9.51 9.14 19.85
C ASP A 108 10.04 9.68 18.51
N LYS A 109 10.89 8.89 17.84
CA LYS A 109 11.52 9.23 16.56
C LYS A 109 10.91 8.49 15.37
N VAL A 110 10.09 7.47 15.62
CA VAL A 110 9.49 6.61 14.60
C VAL A 110 7.98 6.55 14.82
N SER A 111 7.22 6.86 13.76
CA SER A 111 5.76 6.76 13.80
C SER A 111 5.30 5.32 14.03
N LYS A 112 4.30 5.14 14.91
CA LYS A 112 3.62 3.86 15.13
C LYS A 112 2.74 3.42 13.94
N THR A 113 2.48 4.36 13.03
CA THR A 113 1.65 4.15 11.84
C THR A 113 2.48 4.41 10.58
N ALA A 114 2.50 3.44 9.67
CA ALA A 114 3.01 3.61 8.33
C ALA A 114 1.92 4.19 7.43
N LYS A 115 2.19 5.35 6.82
CA LYS A 115 1.35 5.93 5.77
C LYS A 115 1.82 5.40 4.42
N ILE A 116 0.94 4.69 3.72
CA ILE A 116 1.21 4.08 2.42
C ILE A 116 0.40 4.84 1.38
N THR A 117 1.07 5.52 0.46
CA THR A 117 0.42 6.20 -0.66
C THR A 117 0.64 5.38 -1.93
N VAL A 118 -0.45 4.99 -2.56
CA VAL A 118 -0.46 4.31 -3.85
C VAL A 118 -0.85 5.32 -4.92
N ALA A 119 -0.06 5.40 -5.98
CA ALA A 119 -0.38 6.16 -7.18
C ALA A 119 0.06 5.33 -8.39
N CYS A 120 -0.88 4.99 -9.27
CA CYS A 120 -0.60 4.20 -10.46
C CYS A 120 -1.34 4.74 -11.68
N THR A 121 -0.68 4.64 -12.83
CA THR A 121 -1.32 4.78 -14.14
C THR A 121 -1.68 3.38 -14.63
N LEU A 122 -2.91 3.20 -15.08
CA LEU A 122 -3.43 1.93 -15.56
C LEU A 122 -3.42 1.93 -17.08
N GLU A 123 -2.87 0.87 -17.65
CA GLU A 123 -3.00 0.55 -19.06
C GLU A 123 -3.98 -0.61 -19.22
N PRO A 124 -4.81 -0.61 -20.28
CA PRO A 124 -5.61 -1.77 -20.61
C PRO A 124 -4.71 -3.00 -20.77
N LEU A 125 -5.13 -4.12 -20.21
CA LEU A 125 -4.45 -5.40 -20.44
C LEU A 125 -4.50 -5.68 -21.95
N LYS A 126 -3.33 -5.71 -22.59
CA LYS A 126 -3.22 -6.15 -23.99
C LYS A 126 -3.43 -7.66 -24.01
N SER A 127 -4.55 -8.07 -24.59
CA SER A 127 -4.87 -9.46 -24.95
C SER A 127 -4.04 -9.91 -26.14
#